data_AF-A0A2A6LNW5-F1
#
_entry.id   AF-A0A2A6LNW5-F1
#
_cell.length_a   1.000
_cell.length_b   1.000
_cell.length_c   1.000
_cell.angle_alpha   90.00
_cell.angle_beta   90.00
_cell.angle_gamma   90.00
#
_symmetry.space_group_name_H-M   'P 1'
#
loop_
_entity.id
_entity.type
_entity.pdbx_description
1 polymer ?
#
loop_
_entity_poly.entity_id
_entity_poly.type
_entity_poly.pdbx_seq_one_letter_code
_entity_poly.pdbx_strand_id
1 'polypeptide(L)'
;MDVMIRLGLPSLALAVLALSTWSSNTGNLYSSTLTLGTVLTKRPIWQLGLVGFCCAWLAAYFNASTYFVPFLVWMGVAAIPVAGVYISTYALHRSAPERLAECSTRFKLKNFAAWILGTAVGSGSVMMSGFIIPVPALEGLIASVLAFLLLHNWELLPQAKQKREGPTAA
;
A
#
# COMPACT_ATOMS: atom_id res chain seq x y z
N MET A 1 14.27 18.45 19.70
CA MET A 1 13.98 19.85 20.10
C MET A 1 14.29 20.09 21.57
N ASP A 2 13.95 19.15 22.46
CA ASP A 2 14.17 19.26 23.91
C ASP A 2 15.61 19.63 24.30
N VAL A 3 16.61 19.09 23.59
CA VAL A 3 18.01 19.45 23.82
C VAL A 3 18.27 20.95 23.54
N MET A 4 17.76 21.49 22.44
CA MET A 4 17.95 22.89 22.05
C MET A 4 17.16 23.86 22.94
N ILE A 5 15.98 23.44 23.39
CA ILE A 5 15.18 24.19 24.36
C ILE A 5 15.90 24.26 25.71
N ARG A 6 16.47 23.13 26.17
CA ARG A 6 17.27 23.07 27.41
C ARG A 6 18.57 23.88 27.33
N LEU A 7 19.11 24.08 26.13
CA LEU A 7 20.29 24.93 25.88
C LEU A 7 19.94 26.43 25.74
N GLY A 8 18.68 26.83 25.95
CA GLY A 8 18.26 28.24 25.85
C GLY A 8 18.09 28.74 24.41
N LEU A 9 17.91 27.84 23.44
CA LEU A 9 17.78 28.15 22.01
C LEU A 9 16.37 27.83 21.44
N PRO A 10 15.27 28.38 22.02
CA PRO A 10 13.91 28.03 21.59
C PRO A 10 13.59 28.51 20.15
N SER A 11 14.13 29.65 19.73
CA SER A 11 13.95 30.17 18.37
C SER A 11 14.55 29.24 17.32
N LEU A 12 15.73 28.70 17.59
CA LEU A 12 16.39 27.74 16.71
C LEU A 12 15.63 26.40 16.66
N ALA A 13 15.06 25.96 17.80
CA ALA A 13 14.20 24.77 17.85
C ALA A 13 12.96 24.94 16.97
N LEU A 14 12.31 26.11 17.00
CA LEU A 14 11.16 26.43 16.14
C LEU A 14 11.55 26.49 14.66
N ALA A 15 12.70 27.08 14.33
CA ALA A 15 13.19 27.12 12.95
C ALA A 15 13.42 25.71 12.39
N VAL A 16 14.09 24.84 13.16
CA VAL A 16 14.30 23.43 12.76
C VAL A 16 12.97 22.69 12.61
N LEU A 17 12.03 22.87 13.53
CA LEU A 17 10.69 22.28 13.42
C LEU A 17 9.97 22.73 12.15
N ALA A 18 9.97 24.04 11.87
CA ALA A 18 9.32 24.61 10.70
C ALA A 18 9.92 24.07 9.39
N LEU A 19 11.26 24.04 9.29
CA LEU A 19 11.96 23.53 8.11
C LEU A 19 11.76 22.02 7.91
N SER A 20 11.77 21.25 9.00
CA SER A 20 11.52 19.81 8.98
C SER A 20 10.10 19.50 8.52
N THR A 21 9.12 20.24 9.06
CA THR A 21 7.70 20.07 8.72
C THR A 21 7.42 20.52 7.28
N TRP A 22 8.01 21.64 6.83
CA TRP A 22 7.89 22.11 5.45
C TRP A 22 8.38 21.05 4.47
N SER A 23 9.59 20.54 4.68
CA SER A 23 10.22 19.58 3.78
C SER A 23 9.42 18.28 3.70
N SER A 24 8.95 17.76 4.85
CA SER A 24 8.12 16.55 4.89
C SER A 24 6.76 16.72 4.20
N ASN A 25 6.07 17.84 4.44
CA ASN A 25 4.78 18.13 3.81
C ASN A 25 4.90 18.32 2.30
N THR A 26 5.98 18.97 1.85
CA THR A 26 6.28 19.14 0.43
C THR A 26 6.57 17.79 -0.23
N GLY A 27 7.34 16.91 0.43
CA GLY A 27 7.58 15.55 -0.04
C GLY A 27 6.29 14.73 -0.19
N ASN A 28 5.39 14.81 0.79
CA ASN A 28 4.11 14.11 0.77
C ASN A 28 3.17 14.65 -0.33
N LEU A 29 3.14 15.97 -0.53
CA LEU A 29 2.34 16.57 -1.60
C LEU A 29 2.89 16.20 -2.98
N TYR A 30 4.22 16.23 -3.14
CA TYR A 30 4.90 15.88 -4.39
C TYR A 30 4.63 14.43 -4.79
N SER A 31 4.86 13.47 -3.88
CA SER A 31 4.64 12.05 -4.16
C SER A 31 3.18 11.75 -4.48
N SER A 32 2.24 12.32 -3.71
CA SER A 32 0.81 12.18 -3.96
C SER A 32 0.39 12.74 -5.33
N THR A 33 0.93 13.92 -5.68
CA THR A 33 0.65 14.57 -6.97
C THR A 33 1.16 13.73 -8.14
N LEU A 34 2.36 13.16 -8.03
CA LEU A 34 2.93 12.31 -9.06
C LEU A 34 2.13 11.01 -9.22
N THR A 35 1.76 10.35 -8.11
CA THR A 35 0.91 9.16 -8.13
C THR A 35 -0.46 9.45 -8.73
N LEU A 36 -1.09 10.59 -8.39
CA LEU A 36 -2.35 10.98 -9.03
C LEU A 36 -2.16 11.28 -10.52
N GLY A 37 -1.01 11.82 -10.93
CA GLY A 37 -0.67 12.07 -12.33
C GLY A 37 -0.58 10.81 -13.18
N THR A 38 -0.21 9.66 -12.60
CA THR A 38 -0.20 8.38 -13.33
C THR A 38 -1.60 7.81 -13.55
N VAL A 39 -2.56 8.15 -12.68
CA VAL A 39 -3.96 7.70 -12.78
C VAL A 39 -4.80 8.69 -13.60
N LEU A 40 -4.67 9.99 -13.33
CA LEU A 40 -5.42 11.08 -13.96
C LEU A 40 -4.58 11.77 -15.04
N THR A 41 -4.17 11.01 -16.05
CA THR A 41 -3.22 11.43 -17.10
C THR A 41 -3.66 12.65 -17.93
N LYS A 42 -4.95 12.98 -17.92
CA LYS A 42 -5.52 14.12 -18.66
C LYS A 42 -5.49 15.45 -17.88
N ARG A 43 -5.07 15.46 -16.62
CA ARG A 43 -5.07 16.66 -15.76
C ARG A 43 -3.66 17.22 -15.61
N PRO A 44 -3.49 18.56 -15.68
CA PRO A 44 -2.20 19.16 -15.44
C PRO A 44 -1.76 18.97 -13.98
N ILE A 45 -0.47 18.70 -13.77
CA ILE A 45 0.09 18.30 -12.49
C ILE A 45 -0.12 19.34 -11.37
N TRP A 46 -0.12 20.63 -11.72
CA TRP A 46 -0.34 21.71 -10.75
C TRP A 46 -1.77 21.69 -10.18
N GLN A 47 -2.78 21.29 -10.96
CA GLN A 47 -4.16 21.19 -10.48
C GLN A 47 -4.29 20.04 -9.47
N LEU A 48 -3.63 18.92 -9.74
CA LEU A 48 -3.60 17.78 -8.82
C LEU A 48 -2.92 18.16 -7.49
N GLY A 49 -1.81 18.91 -7.56
CA GLY A 49 -1.14 19.45 -6.38
C GLY A 49 -2.00 20.44 -5.60
N LEU A 50 -2.72 21.34 -6.28
CA LEU A 50 -3.62 22.28 -5.63
C LEU A 50 -4.78 21.55 -4.91
N VAL A 51 -5.39 20.55 -5.55
CA VAL A 51 -6.44 19.74 -4.93
C VAL A 51 -5.90 18.99 -3.71
N GLY A 52 -4.72 18.35 -3.83
CA GLY A 52 -4.07 17.67 -2.71
C GLY A 52 -3.79 18.61 -1.53
N PHE A 53 -3.31 19.82 -1.82
CA PHE A 53 -3.11 20.86 -0.81
C PHE A 53 -4.42 21.25 -0.12
N CYS A 54 -5.48 21.53 -0.89
CA CYS A 54 -6.79 21.87 -0.33
C CYS A 54 -7.35 20.74 0.55
N CYS A 55 -7.21 19.48 0.14
CA CYS A 55 -7.64 18.32 0.95
C CYS A 55 -6.85 18.22 2.26
N ALA A 56 -5.52 18.36 2.22
CA ALA A 56 -4.68 18.31 3.41
C ALA A 56 -4.99 19.48 4.37
N TRP A 57 -5.19 20.68 3.83
CA TRP A 57 -5.56 21.87 4.61
C TRP A 57 -6.93 21.70 5.28
N LEU A 58 -7.93 21.19 4.55
CA LEU A 58 -9.24 20.86 5.12
C LEU A 58 -9.14 19.80 6.22
N ALA A 59 -8.37 18.74 5.99
CA ALA A 59 -8.15 17.71 7.02
C ALA A 59 -7.51 18.30 8.29
N ALA A 60 -6.53 19.19 8.14
CA ALA A 60 -5.94 19.91 9.27
C ALA A 60 -6.96 20.82 9.98
N TYR A 61 -7.81 21.52 9.22
CA TYR A 61 -8.89 22.36 9.77
C TYR A 61 -9.89 21.53 10.60
N PHE A 62 -10.22 20.31 10.18
CA PHE A 62 -11.10 19.40 10.91
C PHE A 62 -10.39 18.57 12.00
N ASN A 63 -9.20 18.99 12.44
CA ASN A 63 -8.45 18.36 13.52
C ASN A 63 -8.18 16.84 13.28
N ALA A 64 -7.81 16.49 12.04
CA ALA A 64 -7.53 15.12 11.65
C ALA A 64 -6.44 14.42 12.49
N SER A 65 -5.61 15.17 13.23
CA SER A 65 -4.62 14.61 14.17
C SER A 65 -5.27 13.72 15.23
N THR A 66 -6.51 13.99 15.62
CA THR A 66 -7.29 13.16 16.56
C THR A 66 -7.54 11.75 16.02
N TYR A 67 -7.67 11.62 14.70
CA TYR A 67 -7.94 10.36 14.02
C TYR A 67 -6.71 9.77 13.32
N PHE A 68 -5.54 10.36 13.51
CA PHE A 68 -4.33 9.98 12.78
C PHE A 68 -3.94 8.52 13.02
N VAL A 69 -3.92 8.08 14.28
CA VAL A 69 -3.57 6.69 14.62
C VAL A 69 -4.60 5.70 14.06
N PRO A 70 -5.92 5.85 14.31
CA PRO A 70 -6.93 5.01 13.66
C PRO A 70 -6.80 4.99 12.13
N PHE A 71 -6.57 6.15 11.51
CA PHE A 71 -6.36 6.26 10.06
C PHE A 71 -5.16 5.42 9.59
N LEU A 72 -4.01 5.48 10.27
CA LEU A 72 -2.85 4.66 9.94
C LEU A 72 -3.12 3.16 10.06
N VAL A 73 -3.90 2.74 11.06
CA VAL A 73 -4.28 1.33 11.23
C VAL A 73 -5.13 0.86 10.04
N TRP A 74 -6.16 1.61 9.67
CA TRP A 74 -7.02 1.29 8.53
C TRP A 74 -6.26 1.33 7.20
N MET A 75 -5.37 2.30 7.02
CA MET A 75 -4.48 2.37 5.87
C MET A 75 -3.55 1.16 5.79
N GLY A 76 -2.97 0.72 6.91
CA GLY A 76 -2.12 -0.47 6.96
C GLY A 76 -2.88 -1.74 6.58
N VAL A 77 -4.10 -1.91 7.12
CA VAL A 77 -4.97 -3.05 6.84
C VAL A 77 -5.39 -3.12 5.37
N ALA A 78 -5.55 -1.98 4.68
CA ALA A 78 -5.86 -1.95 3.25
C ALA A 78 -4.62 -2.05 2.35
N ALA A 79 -3.50 -1.44 2.74
CA ALA A 79 -2.29 -1.38 1.92
C ALA A 79 -1.49 -2.69 1.95
N ILE A 80 -1.36 -3.32 3.12
CA ILE A 80 -0.51 -4.50 3.28
C ILE A 80 -1.02 -5.72 2.48
N PRO A 81 -2.33 -6.02 2.37
CA PRO A 81 -2.84 -7.07 1.50
C PRO A 81 -2.42 -6.95 0.03
N VAL A 82 -2.17 -5.72 -0.46
CA VAL A 82 -1.65 -5.48 -1.81
C VAL A 82 -0.28 -6.15 -1.97
N ALA A 83 0.61 -6.02 -0.97
CA ALA A 83 1.90 -6.69 -0.96
C ALA A 83 1.76 -8.22 -1.03
N GLY A 84 0.79 -8.80 -0.32
CA GLY A 84 0.50 -10.25 -0.40
C GLY A 84 0.12 -10.72 -1.81
N VAL A 85 -0.68 -9.93 -2.53
CA VAL A 85 -1.01 -10.21 -3.94
C VAL A 85 0.21 -10.07 -4.84
N TYR A 86 1.06 -9.05 -4.64
CA TYR A 86 2.31 -8.87 -5.40
C TYR A 86 3.28 -10.04 -5.19
N ILE A 87 3.54 -10.42 -3.93
CA ILE A 87 4.42 -11.54 -3.59
C ILE A 87 3.91 -12.82 -4.24
N SER A 88 2.61 -13.09 -4.15
CA SER A 88 2.00 -14.30 -4.72
C SER A 88 2.06 -14.32 -6.24
N THR A 89 1.81 -13.16 -6.88
CA THR A 89 1.90 -13.02 -8.34
C THR A 89 3.32 -13.25 -8.83
N TYR A 90 4.30 -12.67 -8.15
CA TYR A 90 5.72 -12.85 -8.45
C TYR A 90 6.15 -14.30 -8.24
N ALA A 91 5.81 -14.92 -7.10
CA ALA A 91 6.15 -16.30 -6.80
C ALA A 91 5.61 -17.29 -7.84
N LEU A 92 4.42 -17.03 -8.38
CA LEU A 92 3.81 -17.83 -9.43
C LEU A 92 4.54 -17.69 -10.78
N HIS A 93 4.87 -16.46 -11.18
CA HIS A 93 5.45 -16.19 -12.50
C HIS A 93 6.97 -16.09 -12.51
N ARG A 94 7.65 -16.40 -11.39
CA ARG A 94 9.11 -16.31 -11.25
C ARG A 94 9.89 -17.10 -12.31
N SER A 95 9.28 -18.14 -12.87
CA SER A 95 9.90 -19.01 -13.89
C SER A 95 9.69 -18.53 -15.32
N ALA A 96 8.90 -17.47 -15.54
CA ALA A 96 8.59 -16.91 -16.84
C ALA A 96 8.51 -15.37 -16.76
N PRO A 97 9.66 -14.68 -16.67
CA PRO A 97 9.71 -13.22 -16.49
C PRO A 97 9.07 -12.47 -17.67
N GLU A 98 9.10 -13.01 -18.90
CA GLU A 98 8.37 -12.44 -20.04
C GLU A 98 6.86 -12.29 -19.76
N ARG A 99 6.25 -13.24 -19.03
CA ARG A 99 4.82 -13.17 -18.66
C ARG A 99 4.53 -12.07 -17.64
N LEU A 100 5.50 -11.69 -16.80
CA LEU A 100 5.34 -10.57 -15.86
C LEU A 100 5.26 -9.23 -16.61
N ALA A 101 6.00 -9.08 -17.72
CA ALA A 101 5.97 -7.88 -18.55
C ALA A 101 4.64 -7.73 -19.31
N GLU A 102 4.09 -8.84 -19.84
CA GLU A 102 2.80 -8.85 -20.54
C GLU A 102 1.58 -8.69 -19.60
N CYS A 103 1.72 -9.03 -18.32
CA CYS A 103 0.66 -8.90 -17.33
C CYS A 103 0.22 -7.44 -17.04
N SER A 104 0.94 -6.44 -17.53
CA SER A 104 0.80 -5.03 -17.13
C SER A 104 -0.44 -4.31 -17.68
N THR A 105 -1.14 -4.84 -18.68
CA THR A 105 -2.18 -4.07 -19.40
C THR A 105 -3.62 -4.42 -19.07
N ARG A 106 -3.90 -5.53 -18.36
CA ARG A 106 -5.29 -5.93 -18.04
C ARG A 106 -5.57 -5.96 -16.55
N PHE A 107 -6.67 -5.31 -16.16
CA PHE A 107 -7.20 -5.39 -14.80
C PHE A 107 -7.59 -6.85 -14.48
N LYS A 108 -6.86 -7.48 -13.55
CA LYS A 108 -7.11 -8.85 -13.13
C LYS A 108 -8.09 -8.87 -11.96
N LEU A 109 -9.36 -9.15 -12.26
CA LEU A 109 -10.42 -9.20 -11.26
C LEU A 109 -10.10 -10.17 -10.10
N LYS A 110 -9.42 -11.30 -10.38
CA LYS A 110 -8.99 -12.26 -9.36
C LYS A 110 -7.98 -11.67 -8.37
N ASN A 111 -7.00 -10.90 -8.84
CA ASN A 111 -6.01 -10.22 -7.99
C ASN A 111 -6.68 -9.18 -7.11
N PHE A 112 -7.61 -8.43 -7.70
CA PHE A 112 -8.39 -7.43 -6.97
C PHE A 112 -9.30 -8.07 -5.91
N ALA A 113 -9.95 -9.20 -6.23
CA ALA A 113 -10.75 -9.96 -5.27
C ALA A 113 -9.91 -10.51 -4.11
N ALA A 114 -8.70 -11.02 -4.38
CA ALA A 114 -7.78 -11.47 -3.34
C ALA A 114 -7.38 -10.33 -2.38
N TRP A 115 -7.14 -9.13 -2.91
CA TRP A 115 -6.89 -7.93 -2.11
C TRP A 115 -8.09 -7.53 -1.25
N ILE A 116 -9.30 -7.52 -1.82
CA ILE A 116 -10.54 -7.23 -1.06
C ILE A 116 -10.72 -8.21 0.09
N LEU A 117 -10.56 -9.51 -0.17
CA LEU A 117 -10.72 -10.54 0.85
C LEU A 117 -9.70 -10.39 1.98
N GLY A 118 -8.43 -10.12 1.66
CA GLY A 118 -7.41 -9.84 2.67
C GLY A 118 -7.73 -8.58 3.49
N THR A 119 -8.15 -7.51 2.83
CA THR A 119 -8.54 -6.27 3.50
C THR A 119 -9.75 -6.49 4.42
N ALA A 120 -10.74 -7.29 3.98
CA ALA A 120 -11.93 -7.61 4.78
C ALA A 120 -11.57 -8.39 6.04
N VAL A 121 -10.68 -9.39 5.94
CA VAL A 121 -10.20 -10.16 7.10
C VAL A 121 -9.46 -9.26 8.09
N GLY A 122 -8.50 -8.45 7.61
CA GLY A 122 -7.77 -7.52 8.49
C GLY A 122 -8.69 -6.46 9.12
N SER A 123 -9.73 -6.01 8.40
CA SER A 123 -10.72 -5.06 8.92
C SER A 123 -11.58 -5.69 10.02
N GLY A 124 -11.99 -6.94 9.84
CA GLY A 124 -12.71 -7.71 10.85
C GLY A 124 -11.90 -7.85 12.14
N SER A 125 -10.59 -8.09 12.02
CA SER A 125 -9.66 -8.16 13.15
C SER A 125 -9.58 -6.83 13.93
N VAL A 126 -9.55 -5.69 13.24
CA VAL A 126 -9.62 -4.35 13.89
C VAL A 126 -10.94 -4.14 14.63
N MET A 127 -12.07 -4.54 14.04
CA MET A 127 -13.41 -4.29 14.61
C MET A 127 -13.73 -5.21 15.79
N MET A 128 -13.34 -6.48 15.72
CA MET A 128 -13.70 -7.50 16.72
C MET A 128 -12.75 -7.53 17.92
N SER A 129 -11.74 -6.65 17.97
CA SER A 129 -10.75 -6.59 19.07
C SER A 129 -10.05 -7.93 19.32
N GLY A 130 -9.93 -8.77 18.29
CA GLY A 130 -9.62 -10.17 18.51
C GLY A 130 -9.56 -10.96 17.21
N PHE A 131 -8.36 -11.44 16.93
CA PHE A 131 -8.08 -12.46 15.93
C PHE A 131 -6.76 -13.14 16.36
N ILE A 132 -6.26 -14.09 15.56
CA ILE A 132 -5.19 -15.02 15.97
C ILE A 132 -3.84 -14.30 16.13
N ILE A 133 -3.57 -13.27 15.33
CA ILE A 133 -2.34 -12.49 15.34
C ILE A 133 -2.61 -11.07 15.90
N PRO A 134 -1.76 -10.54 16.80
CA PRO A 134 -1.95 -9.19 17.39
C PRO A 134 -1.88 -8.03 16.39
N VAL A 135 -1.54 -8.30 15.12
CA VAL A 135 -1.30 -7.28 14.08
C VAL A 135 -2.28 -7.53 12.93
N PRO A 136 -3.43 -6.82 12.90
CA PRO A 136 -4.50 -7.05 11.91
C PRO A 136 -4.03 -7.01 10.45
N ALA A 137 -3.03 -6.17 10.16
CA ALA A 137 -2.50 -6.04 8.81
C ALA A 137 -1.73 -7.28 8.34
N LEU A 138 -1.08 -8.03 9.25
CA LEU A 138 -0.42 -9.30 8.92
C LEU A 138 -1.45 -10.38 8.59
N GLU A 139 -2.59 -10.38 9.25
CA GLU A 139 -3.67 -11.32 8.94
C GLU A 139 -4.28 -11.02 7.58
N GLY A 140 -4.48 -9.74 7.27
CA GLY A 140 -4.91 -9.33 5.94
C GLY A 140 -3.91 -9.73 4.85
N LEU A 141 -2.60 -9.69 5.13
CA LEU A 141 -1.55 -10.20 4.23
C LEU A 141 -1.72 -11.69 3.98
N ILE A 142 -1.81 -12.49 5.04
CA ILE A 142 -1.91 -13.95 4.93
C ILE A 142 -3.21 -14.32 4.20
N ALA A 143 -4.31 -13.67 4.56
CA ALA A 143 -5.60 -13.86 3.91
C ALA A 143 -5.56 -13.50 2.41
N SER A 144 -4.87 -12.44 2.01
CA SER A 144 -4.76 -12.10 0.58
C SER A 144 -3.90 -13.11 -0.20
N VAL A 145 -2.83 -13.64 0.41
CA VAL A 145 -2.03 -14.71 -0.17
C VAL A 145 -2.86 -15.98 -0.35
N LEU A 146 -3.59 -16.41 0.69
CA LEU A 146 -4.45 -17.59 0.64
C LEU A 146 -5.57 -17.42 -0.40
N ALA A 147 -6.25 -16.27 -0.40
CA ALA A 147 -7.28 -15.95 -1.38
C ALA A 147 -6.72 -15.95 -2.81
N PHE A 148 -5.51 -15.41 -3.01
CA PHE A 148 -4.84 -15.45 -4.31
C PHE A 148 -4.61 -16.89 -4.79
N LEU A 149 -4.07 -17.75 -3.92
CA LEU A 149 -3.81 -19.16 -4.25
C LEU A 149 -5.11 -19.91 -4.58
N LEU A 150 -6.18 -19.67 -3.82
CA LEU A 150 -7.49 -20.28 -4.05
C LEU A 150 -8.11 -19.83 -5.38
N LEU A 151 -8.02 -18.55 -5.72
CA LEU A 151 -8.60 -17.99 -6.96
C LEU A 151 -7.82 -18.35 -8.22
N HIS A 152 -6.53 -18.67 -8.08
CA HIS A 152 -5.63 -19.02 -9.18
C HIS A 152 -5.28 -20.51 -9.24
N ASN A 153 -5.79 -21.35 -8.33
CA ASN A 153 -5.50 -22.80 -8.25
C ASN A 153 -5.67 -23.54 -9.60
N TRP A 154 -6.67 -23.20 -10.41
CA TRP A 154 -6.90 -23.78 -11.73
C TRP A 154 -5.84 -23.39 -12.77
N GLU A 155 -5.16 -22.27 -12.59
CA GLU A 155 -4.07 -21.79 -13.45
C GLU A 155 -2.70 -22.33 -12.98
N LEU A 156 -2.60 -22.74 -11.71
CA LEU A 156 -1.43 -23.43 -11.14
C LEU A 156 -1.27 -24.86 -11.68
N LEU A 157 -2.39 -25.58 -11.87
CA LEU A 157 -2.40 -27.00 -12.27
C LEU A 157 -1.77 -27.25 -13.66
N PRO A 158 -2.06 -26.47 -14.72
CA PRO A 158 -1.43 -26.63 -16.03
C PRO A 158 0.07 -26.31 -16.03
N GLN A 159 0.50 -25.28 -15.28
CA GLN A 159 1.90 -24.85 -15.18
C GLN A 159 2.76 -25.91 -14.47
N ALA A 160 2.23 -26.53 -13.41
CA ALA A 160 2.89 -27.62 -12.71
C ALA A 160 3.04 -28.87 -13.60
N LYS A 161 2.05 -29.15 -14.46
CA LYS A 161 2.09 -30.25 -15.43
C LYS A 161 3.10 -29.99 -16.56
N GLN A 162 3.10 -28.79 -17.16
CA GLN A 162 4.09 -28.37 -18.15
C GLN A 162 5.53 -28.41 -17.61
N LYS A 163 5.75 -28.02 -16.35
CA LYS A 163 7.07 -28.10 -15.71
C LYS A 163 7.51 -29.55 -15.45
N ARG A 164 6.59 -30.49 -15.26
CA ARG A 164 6.90 -31.94 -15.12
C ARG A 164 7.14 -32.64 -16.46
N GLU A 165 6.57 -32.11 -17.55
CA GLU A 165 6.70 -32.66 -18.90
C GLU A 165 7.84 -31.99 -19.73
N GLY A 166 8.56 -31.01 -19.14
CA GLY A 166 9.78 -30.41 -19.70
C GLY A 166 11.01 -31.31 -19.48
N PRO A 167 12.01 -31.30 -20.39
CA PRO A 167 12.85 -32.46 -20.68
C PRO A 167 13.84 -32.81 -19.56
N THR A 168 13.62 -33.95 -18.90
CA THR A 168 14.69 -34.87 -18.49
C THR A 168 15.21 -35.63 -19.72
N ALA A 169 15.67 -34.88 -20.72
CA ALA A 169 16.33 -35.40 -21.92
C ALA A 169 17.46 -34.45 -22.30
N ALA A 170 18.56 -34.54 -21.54
CA ALA A 170 19.91 -34.22 -21.95
C ALA A 170 20.86 -35.02 -21.06
#